data_AF-Q9LNW0-F1
#
_entry.id   AF-Q9LNW0-F1
#
_cell.length_a   1.000
_cell.length_b   1.000
_cell.length_c   1.000
_cell.angle_alpha   90.00
_cell.angle_beta   90.00
_cell.angle_gamma   90.00
#
_symmetry.space_group_name_H-M   'P 1'
#
loop_
_entity.id
_entity.type
_entity.pdbx_description
1 polymer ?
#
loop_
_entity_poly.entity_id
_entity_poly.type
_entity_poly.pdbx_seq_one_letter_code
_entity_poly.pdbx_strand_id
1 'polypeptide(L)'
;MSLIPSFFGNNRRSNSIFDPFSLDVWDPFKELQFPSSLSGETSAITNARVDWKETAEAHVFKADLPGMKKEEVKVEIEDDSVLKISGERHVEKEEKQDTWHRVERSSGQFSRKFKLPENVKMDQVKASMENGVLTVTVPKVEEAKKKAQVKSIDISG
;
A
#
# COMPACT_ATOMS: atom_id res chain seq x y z
N MET A 1 20.55 36.38 -47.40
CA MET A 1 21.04 36.59 -46.02
C MET A 1 19.88 36.36 -45.08
N SER A 2 19.85 35.25 -44.35
CA SER A 2 18.87 35.00 -43.29
C SER A 2 19.54 34.21 -42.19
N LEU A 3 19.50 34.77 -40.99
CA LEU A 3 20.28 34.43 -39.82
C LEU A 3 19.82 33.10 -39.20
N ILE A 4 20.78 32.20 -38.97
CA ILE A 4 20.58 30.96 -38.21
C ILE A 4 20.66 31.34 -36.73
N PRO A 5 19.59 31.20 -35.92
CA PRO A 5 19.65 31.51 -34.51
C PRO A 5 20.33 30.35 -33.77
N SER A 6 21.52 30.60 -33.25
CA SER A 6 22.25 29.74 -32.33
C SER A 6 21.72 29.93 -30.91
N PHE A 7 20.80 29.07 -30.48
CA PHE A 7 20.40 28.96 -29.08
C PHE A 7 21.12 27.79 -28.41
N PHE A 8 22.23 28.12 -27.75
CA PHE A 8 22.79 27.33 -26.66
C PHE A 8 21.76 27.32 -25.51
N GLY A 9 21.24 26.15 -25.16
CA GLY A 9 20.28 26.02 -24.07
C GLY A 9 19.93 24.56 -23.79
N ASN A 10 20.61 23.98 -22.80
CA ASN A 10 20.35 22.64 -22.27
C ASN A 10 18.91 22.50 -21.78
N ASN A 11 18.08 21.77 -22.52
CA ASN A 11 17.01 20.94 -21.97
C ASN A 11 16.65 19.87 -22.99
N ARG A 12 17.41 18.76 -22.96
CA ARG A 12 17.06 17.53 -23.68
C ARG A 12 15.89 16.85 -22.97
N ARG A 13 14.69 17.43 -23.03
CA ARG A 13 13.47 16.62 -22.98
C ARG A 13 13.11 16.35 -24.42
N SER A 14 13.35 15.11 -24.82
CA SER A 14 12.97 14.56 -26.11
C SER A 14 11.45 14.68 -26.28
N ASN A 15 10.98 15.80 -26.83
CA ASN A 15 9.64 15.89 -27.40
C ASN A 15 9.66 15.12 -28.72
N SER A 16 9.37 13.83 -28.67
CA SER A 16 9.12 13.02 -29.85
C SER A 16 7.83 13.49 -30.51
N ILE A 17 7.94 14.23 -31.61
CA ILE A 17 6.82 14.73 -32.44
C ILE A 17 6.06 13.57 -33.14
N PHE A 18 6.47 12.32 -32.97
CA PHE A 18 5.90 11.13 -33.61
C PHE A 18 5.32 10.11 -32.62
N ASP A 19 4.66 10.56 -31.55
CA ASP A 19 3.81 9.68 -30.75
C ASP A 19 2.31 10.05 -30.92
N PRO A 20 1.51 9.20 -31.60
CA PRO A 20 0.08 9.45 -31.79
C PRO A 20 -0.75 9.32 -30.50
N PHE A 21 -0.15 8.86 -29.39
CA PHE A 21 -0.81 8.80 -28.08
C PHE A 21 -0.56 10.03 -27.20
N SER A 22 0.20 11.03 -27.67
CA SER A 22 0.38 12.31 -27.00
C SER A 22 -0.89 13.17 -27.12
N LEU A 23 -1.88 12.86 -26.26
CA LEU A 23 -3.05 13.69 -25.98
C LEU A 23 -2.64 15.00 -25.27
N ASP A 24 -1.81 15.82 -25.91
CA ASP A 24 -1.32 17.10 -25.41
C ASP A 24 -2.24 18.27 -25.81
N VAL A 25 -3.54 18.05 -26.01
CA VAL A 25 -4.46 19.12 -26.47
C VAL A 25 -5.35 19.69 -25.37
N TRP A 26 -5.66 18.97 -24.28
CA TRP A 26 -6.42 19.55 -23.16
C TRP A 26 -6.39 18.64 -21.93
N ASP A 27 -5.58 18.97 -20.92
CA ASP A 27 -5.67 18.33 -19.60
C ASP A 27 -6.41 19.29 -18.64
N PRO A 28 -7.69 19.05 -18.33
CA PRO A 28 -8.49 19.93 -17.47
C PRO A 28 -8.00 19.93 -16.01
N PHE A 29 -7.12 19.00 -15.64
CA PHE A 29 -6.57 18.93 -14.28
C PHE A 29 -5.35 19.85 -14.07
N LYS A 30 -4.78 20.45 -15.12
CA LYS A 30 -3.70 21.46 -14.98
C LYS A 30 -4.17 22.77 -14.34
N GLU A 31 -5.43 23.15 -14.53
CA GLU A 31 -6.00 24.36 -13.93
C GLU A 31 -6.42 24.17 -12.47
N LEU A 32 -6.57 22.91 -12.02
CA LEU A 32 -6.84 22.62 -10.62
C LEU A 32 -5.52 22.80 -9.86
N GLN A 33 -5.33 23.99 -9.29
CA GLN A 33 -4.32 24.28 -8.27
C GLN A 33 -4.63 23.49 -7.00
N PHE A 34 -4.55 22.16 -7.05
CA PHE A 34 -4.54 21.36 -5.83
C PHE A 34 -3.28 21.73 -5.05
N PRO A 35 -3.39 22.06 -3.75
CA PRO A 35 -2.20 22.30 -2.94
C PRO A 35 -1.31 21.08 -3.07
N SER A 36 -0.05 21.31 -3.43
CA SER A 36 0.99 20.29 -3.63
C SER A 36 1.30 19.47 -2.37
N SER A 37 0.60 19.72 -1.25
CA SER A 37 0.58 18.86 -0.06
C SER A 37 -0.25 17.59 -0.26
N LEU A 38 -1.08 17.51 -1.30
CA LEU A 38 -1.56 16.24 -1.84
C LEU A 38 -0.55 15.64 -2.83
N SER A 39 0.75 15.72 -2.51
CA SER A 39 1.61 14.54 -2.66
C SER A 39 1.14 13.45 -1.69
N GLY A 40 -0.15 13.11 -1.72
CA GLY A 40 -0.57 11.76 -1.46
C GLY A 40 0.04 11.00 -2.61
N GLU A 41 1.30 10.61 -2.44
CA GLU A 41 1.89 9.52 -3.17
C GLU A 41 0.77 8.50 -3.24
N THR A 42 0.20 8.33 -4.42
CA THR A 42 -0.65 7.20 -4.71
C THR A 42 0.31 6.03 -4.59
N SER A 43 0.61 5.59 -3.36
CA SER A 43 1.50 4.50 -3.05
C SER A 43 0.96 3.37 -3.89
N ALA A 44 1.70 3.06 -4.95
CA ALA A 44 1.17 2.44 -6.13
C ALA A 44 0.68 1.04 -5.79
N ILE A 45 -0.59 0.91 -5.37
CA ILE A 45 -1.44 -0.29 -5.35
C ILE A 45 -0.71 -1.58 -4.90
N THR A 46 0.35 -1.49 -4.09
CA THR A 46 0.93 -2.63 -3.38
C THR A 46 0.04 -2.86 -2.17
N ASN A 47 -1.20 -3.22 -2.47
CA ASN A 47 -2.16 -3.65 -1.48
C ASN A 47 -1.67 -4.99 -0.95
N ALA A 48 -0.88 -4.97 0.12
CA ALA A 48 -0.67 -6.15 0.94
C ALA A 48 -2.04 -6.79 1.19
N ARG A 49 -2.29 -7.98 0.64
CA ARG A 49 -3.57 -8.65 0.82
C ARG A 49 -3.62 -9.12 2.27
N VAL A 50 -4.74 -8.85 2.94
CA VAL A 50 -4.88 -9.17 4.35
C VAL A 50 -6.23 -9.81 4.58
N ASP A 51 -6.23 -11.00 5.15
CA ASP A 51 -7.39 -11.67 5.68
C ASP A 51 -7.53 -11.34 7.17
N TRP A 52 -8.75 -11.03 7.60
CA TRP A 52 -9.08 -10.85 9.00
C TRP A 52 -10.11 -11.89 9.41
N LYS A 53 -9.79 -12.68 10.43
CA LYS A 53 -10.72 -13.60 11.06
C LYS A 53 -10.82 -13.34 12.55
N GLU A 54 -11.99 -13.65 13.10
CA GLU A 54 -12.25 -13.61 14.53
C GLU A 54 -12.44 -15.04 15.05
N THR A 55 -11.77 -15.37 16.15
CA THR A 55 -11.99 -16.62 16.89
C THR A 55 -12.62 -16.29 18.24
N ALA A 56 -13.00 -17.33 19.00
CA ALA A 56 -13.51 -17.13 20.36
C ALA A 56 -12.49 -16.43 21.28
N GLU A 57 -11.20 -16.56 20.98
CA GLU A 57 -10.11 -16.10 21.85
C GLU A 57 -9.36 -14.89 21.34
N ALA A 58 -9.35 -14.63 20.03
CA ALA A 58 -8.51 -13.60 19.43
C ALA A 58 -9.03 -13.11 18.07
N HIS A 59 -8.61 -11.93 17.66
CA HIS A 59 -8.61 -11.52 16.25
C HIS A 59 -7.28 -11.92 15.62
N VAL A 60 -7.33 -12.51 14.42
CA VAL A 60 -6.15 -12.96 13.69
C VAL A 60 -6.15 -12.31 12.31
N PHE A 61 -5.08 -11.62 12.01
CA PHE A 61 -4.82 -10.99 10.71
C PHE A 61 -3.71 -11.76 10.01
N LYS A 62 -3.92 -12.09 8.74
CA LYS A 62 -2.92 -12.74 7.88
C LYS A 62 -2.64 -11.87 6.69
N ALA A 63 -1.41 -11.40 6.55
CA ALA A 63 -0.99 -10.55 5.45
C ALA A 63 0.01 -11.27 4.53
N ASP A 64 -0.28 -11.26 3.22
CA ASP A 64 0.62 -11.81 2.21
C ASP A 64 1.74 -10.82 1.89
N LEU A 65 2.94 -11.14 2.34
CA LEU A 65 4.15 -10.32 2.27
C LEU A 65 5.34 -11.10 1.69
N PRO A 66 5.20 -11.77 0.52
CA PRO A 66 6.25 -12.61 -0.02
C PRO A 66 7.50 -11.82 -0.41
N GLY A 67 8.67 -12.39 -0.12
CA GLY A 67 9.98 -11.80 -0.42
C GLY A 67 10.40 -10.63 0.47
N MET A 68 9.60 -10.26 1.48
CA MET A 68 10.00 -9.26 2.47
C MET A 68 10.59 -9.92 3.71
N LYS A 69 11.53 -9.22 4.34
CA LYS A 69 12.11 -9.64 5.61
C LYS A 69 11.28 -9.10 6.78
N LYS A 70 11.40 -9.75 7.93
CA LYS A 70 10.69 -9.34 9.16
C LYS A 70 11.04 -7.91 9.60
N GLU A 71 12.25 -7.45 9.29
CA GLU A 71 12.74 -6.10 9.62
C GLU A 71 12.15 -5.01 8.70
N GLU A 72 11.67 -5.38 7.52
CA GLU A 72 11.10 -4.46 6.51
C GLU A 72 9.60 -4.19 6.74
N VAL A 73 8.99 -4.90 7.70
CA VAL A 73 7.57 -4.83 8.01
C VAL A 73 7.37 -4.29 9.43
N LYS A 74 6.57 -3.24 9.54
CA LYS A 74 6.21 -2.60 10.81
C LYS A 74 4.77 -2.91 11.17
N VAL A 75 4.56 -3.39 12.39
CA VAL A 75 3.24 -3.61 12.98
C VAL A 75 3.11 -2.68 14.19
N GLU A 76 2.14 -1.79 14.15
CA GLU A 76 1.92 -0.76 15.18
C GLU A 76 0.46 -0.77 15.64
N ILE A 77 0.23 -0.28 16.85
CA ILE A 77 -1.11 0.06 17.35
C ILE A 77 -1.15 1.58 17.48
N GLU A 78 -2.02 2.22 16.70
CA GLU A 78 -2.28 3.67 16.76
C GLU A 78 -3.55 3.93 17.59
N ASP A 79 -3.52 4.99 18.40
CA ASP A 79 -4.66 5.48 19.20
C ASP A 79 -5.38 4.40 20.05
N ASP A 80 -4.64 3.39 20.51
CA ASP A 80 -5.14 2.24 21.30
C ASP A 80 -6.32 1.47 20.67
N SER A 81 -6.60 1.66 19.38
CA SER A 81 -7.76 1.06 18.70
C SER A 81 -7.48 0.67 17.25
N VAL A 82 -6.35 1.08 16.67
CA VAL A 82 -6.07 0.84 15.24
C VAL A 82 -4.82 -0.01 15.07
N LEU A 83 -4.99 -1.23 14.55
CA LEU A 83 -3.87 -2.05 14.09
C LEU A 83 -3.40 -1.55 12.73
N LYS A 84 -2.13 -1.15 12.64
CA LYS A 84 -1.50 -0.71 11.40
C LYS A 84 -0.39 -1.67 11.01
N ILE A 85 -0.45 -2.14 9.77
CA ILE A 85 0.58 -2.95 9.12
C ILE A 85 1.13 -2.12 7.98
N SER A 86 2.42 -1.84 8.01
CA SER A 86 3.11 -1.03 6.99
C SER A 86 4.47 -1.62 6.62
N GLY A 87 4.97 -1.25 5.45
CA GLY A 87 6.30 -1.63 4.99
C GLY A 87 6.57 -1.09 3.60
N GLU A 88 7.74 -1.38 3.06
CA GLU A 88 8.15 -0.96 1.73
C GLU A 88 8.75 -2.14 0.96
N ARG A 89 8.25 -2.37 -0.26
CA ARG A 89 8.84 -3.33 -1.18
C ARG A 89 9.76 -2.59 -2.13
N HIS A 90 11.06 -2.84 -2.04
CA HIS A 90 12.04 -2.26 -2.94
C HIS A 90 12.07 -2.97 -4.30
N VAL A 91 12.37 -2.21 -5.35
CA VAL A 91 12.73 -2.75 -6.67
C VAL A 91 14.12 -3.39 -6.54
N GLU A 92 14.29 -4.58 -7.10
CA GLU A 92 15.61 -5.21 -7.20
C GLU A 92 16.54 -4.31 -8.03
N LYS A 93 17.77 -4.09 -7.55
CA LYS A 93 18.72 -3.24 -8.28
C LYS A 93 19.06 -3.91 -9.60
N GLU A 94 18.71 -3.27 -10.70
CA GLU A 94 19.02 -3.75 -12.04
C GLU A 94 20.54 -3.65 -12.28
N GLU A 95 21.19 -4.78 -12.54
CA GLU A 95 22.59 -4.79 -12.98
C GLU A 95 22.67 -4.35 -14.45
N LYS A 96 23.67 -3.53 -14.79
CA LYS A 96 23.80 -2.97 -16.16
C LYS A 96 23.99 -4.01 -17.27
N GLN A 97 24.27 -5.27 -16.89
CA GLN A 97 24.48 -6.37 -17.83
C GLN A 97 23.20 -7.17 -18.11
N ASP A 98 22.13 -6.95 -17.34
CA ASP A 98 20.91 -7.74 -17.45
C ASP A 98 19.90 -7.08 -18.39
N THR A 99 19.31 -7.88 -19.27
CA THR A 99 18.21 -7.42 -20.14
C THR A 99 16.88 -7.90 -19.57
N TRP A 100 16.08 -6.97 -19.04
CA TRP A 100 14.75 -7.27 -18.53
C TRP A 100 13.75 -7.31 -19.68
N HIS A 101 13.14 -8.47 -19.91
CA HIS A 101 12.08 -8.60 -20.92
C HIS A 101 10.72 -8.09 -20.42
N ARG A 102 10.49 -8.17 -19.11
CA ARG A 102 9.22 -7.77 -18.47
C ARG A 102 9.36 -7.64 -16.97
N VAL A 103 8.79 -6.59 -16.39
CA VAL A 103 8.68 -6.37 -14.93
C VAL A 103 7.21 -6.28 -14.57
N GLU A 104 6.72 -7.24 -13.78
CA GLU A 104 5.32 -7.27 -13.31
C GLU A 104 5.20 -7.08 -11.80
N ARG A 105 6.32 -7.22 -11.08
CA ARG A 105 6.32 -7.15 -9.62
C ARG A 105 6.09 -5.71 -9.19
N SER A 106 5.04 -5.50 -8.39
CA SER A 106 4.76 -4.20 -7.78
C SER A 106 5.85 -3.86 -6.76
N SER A 107 6.31 -2.61 -6.74
CA SER A 107 7.18 -2.04 -5.72
C SER A 107 6.53 -0.80 -5.10
N GLY A 108 6.98 -0.40 -3.92
CA GLY A 108 6.54 0.79 -3.22
C GLY A 108 6.12 0.52 -1.79
N GLN A 109 5.65 1.58 -1.14
CA GLN A 109 5.19 1.54 0.24
C GLN A 109 3.75 1.01 0.32
N PHE A 110 3.45 0.31 1.40
CA PHE A 110 2.09 -0.11 1.72
C PHE A 110 1.75 0.24 3.16
N SER A 111 0.46 0.53 3.39
CA SER A 111 -0.09 0.69 4.73
C SER A 111 -1.53 0.21 4.75
N ARG A 112 -1.85 -0.71 5.66
CA ARG A 112 -3.21 -1.15 5.95
C ARG A 112 -3.52 -0.94 7.42
N LYS A 113 -4.68 -0.35 7.68
CA LYS A 113 -5.17 -0.03 9.01
C LYS A 113 -6.49 -0.78 9.27
N PHE A 114 -6.61 -1.39 10.44
CA PHE A 114 -7.79 -2.11 10.88
C PHE A 114 -8.22 -1.58 12.24
N LYS A 115 -9.46 -1.13 12.35
CA LYS A 115 -10.03 -0.76 13.64
C LYS A 115 -10.32 -2.02 14.45
N LEU A 116 -9.65 -2.17 15.57
CA LEU A 116 -9.86 -3.23 16.54
C LEU A 116 -11.06 -2.88 17.44
N PRO A 117 -11.82 -3.89 17.90
CA PRO A 117 -12.86 -3.68 18.88
C PRO A 117 -12.24 -3.37 20.26
N GLU A 118 -13.01 -2.71 21.14
CA GLU A 118 -12.54 -2.26 22.46
C GLU A 118 -12.17 -3.39 23.43
N ASN A 119 -12.57 -4.62 23.10
CA ASN A 119 -12.53 -5.78 23.98
C ASN A 119 -11.32 -6.69 23.74
N VAL A 120 -10.17 -6.11 23.41
CA VAL A 120 -8.94 -6.83 23.12
C VAL A 120 -7.79 -6.43 24.06
N LYS A 121 -6.84 -7.33 24.27
CA LYS A 121 -5.65 -7.11 25.11
C LYS A 121 -4.51 -6.56 24.24
N MET A 122 -4.40 -5.23 24.17
CA MET A 122 -3.39 -4.55 23.35
C MET A 122 -1.95 -4.88 23.76
N ASP A 123 -1.69 -5.07 25.05
CA ASP A 123 -0.35 -5.42 25.56
C ASP A 123 0.11 -6.84 25.18
N GLN A 124 -0.82 -7.68 24.69
CA GLN A 124 -0.57 -9.10 24.40
C GLN A 124 -0.60 -9.42 22.91
N VAL A 125 -0.51 -8.40 22.04
CA VAL A 125 -0.41 -8.62 20.59
C VAL A 125 0.86 -9.39 20.26
N LYS A 126 0.72 -10.44 19.44
CA LYS A 126 1.82 -11.24 18.94
C LYS A 126 1.84 -11.19 17.42
N ALA A 127 3.02 -11.06 16.84
CA ALA A 127 3.23 -11.12 15.41
C ALA A 127 4.29 -12.18 15.08
N SER A 128 4.04 -13.00 14.06
CA SER A 128 5.00 -13.94 13.50
C SER A 128 4.99 -13.86 11.99
N MET A 129 6.13 -14.12 11.36
CA MET A 129 6.24 -14.15 9.89
C MET A 129 6.82 -15.50 9.48
N GLU A 130 6.11 -16.21 8.61
CA GLU A 130 6.52 -17.54 8.13
C GLU A 130 6.14 -17.67 6.65
N ASN A 131 7.06 -18.18 5.82
CA ASN A 131 6.82 -18.43 4.39
C ASN A 131 6.25 -17.21 3.63
N GLY A 132 6.67 -16.00 4.00
CA GLY A 132 6.18 -14.76 3.39
C GLY A 132 4.79 -14.33 3.85
N VAL A 133 4.23 -14.94 4.90
CA VAL A 133 2.93 -14.57 5.48
C VAL A 133 3.15 -14.02 6.88
N LEU A 134 2.72 -12.78 7.12
CA LEU A 134 2.67 -12.19 8.45
C LEU A 134 1.35 -12.59 9.12
N THR A 135 1.43 -13.17 10.32
CA THR A 135 0.28 -13.46 11.17
C THR A 135 0.34 -12.57 12.41
N VAL A 136 -0.65 -11.69 12.57
CA VAL A 136 -0.83 -10.87 13.78
C VAL A 136 -2.01 -11.42 14.57
N THR A 137 -1.78 -11.78 15.82
CA THR A 137 -2.80 -12.29 16.75
C THR A 137 -3.01 -11.28 17.86
N VAL A 138 -4.25 -10.81 17.99
CA VAL A 138 -4.70 -9.84 18.99
C VAL A 138 -5.67 -10.56 19.93
N PRO A 139 -5.25 -10.95 21.14
CA PRO A 139 -6.10 -11.69 22.09
C PRO A 139 -7.29 -10.87 22.57
N LYS A 140 -8.41 -11.52 22.87
CA LYS A 140 -9.60 -10.91 23.48
C LYS A 140 -9.48 -10.87 25.00
N VAL A 141 -10.16 -9.90 25.60
CA VAL A 141 -10.39 -9.85 27.05
C VAL A 141 -11.36 -10.98 27.44
N GLU A 142 -11.21 -11.55 28.64
CA GLU A 142 -11.97 -12.74 29.07
C GLU A 142 -13.49 -12.52 29.05
N GLU A 143 -13.94 -11.31 29.40
CA GLU A 143 -15.36 -10.93 29.40
C GLU A 143 -16.00 -10.93 28.00
N ALA A 144 -15.17 -10.77 26.97
CA ALA A 144 -15.57 -10.65 25.57
C ALA A 144 -15.55 -11.95 24.78
N LYS A 145 -15.21 -13.08 25.41
CA LYS A 145 -15.33 -14.40 24.79
C LYS A 145 -16.80 -14.82 24.54
N LYS A 146 -17.78 -14.01 24.95
CA LYS A 146 -19.21 -14.27 24.72
C LYS A 146 -19.54 -14.20 23.23
N LYS A 147 -20.41 -15.12 22.79
CA LYS A 147 -20.73 -15.37 21.37
C LYS A 147 -21.20 -14.08 20.65
N ALA A 148 -20.67 -13.86 19.46
CA ALA A 148 -21.15 -12.82 18.55
C ALA A 148 -22.65 -13.04 18.27
N GLN A 149 -23.47 -12.02 18.53
CA GLN A 149 -24.89 -12.05 18.18
C GLN A 149 -25.02 -11.76 16.70
N VAL A 150 -25.28 -12.79 15.89
CA VAL A 150 -25.60 -12.63 14.48
C VAL A 150 -27.09 -12.27 14.37
N LYS A 151 -27.39 -11.11 13.78
CA LYS A 151 -28.75 -10.77 13.36
C LYS A 151 -28.85 -10.95 11.85
N SER A 152 -29.78 -11.78 11.40
CA SER A 152 -30.17 -11.83 9.99
C SER A 152 -31.01 -10.60 9.67
N ILE A 153 -30.68 -9.92 8.57
CA ILE A 153 -31.44 -8.79 8.03
C ILE A 153 -31.94 -9.23 6.67
N ASP A 154 -33.25 -9.15 6.44
CA ASP A 154 -33.86 -9.47 5.16
C ASP A 154 -33.61 -8.32 4.17
N ILE A 155 -33.25 -8.66 2.93
CA ILE A 155 -33.06 -7.70 1.84
C ILE A 155 -34.44 -7.43 1.23
N SER A 156 -34.95 -6.19 1.36
CA SER A 156 -36.15 -5.76 0.63
C SER A 156 -35.78 -5.33 -0.79
N GLY A 157 -36.61 -5.73 -1.76
CA GLY A 157 -36.50 -5.38 -3.18
C GLY A 157 -37.29 -4.15 -3.55
#